data_AF-F8DAZ9-F1
#
_entry.id   AF-F8DAZ9-F1
#
_cell.length_a   1.000
_cell.length_b   1.000
_cell.length_c   1.000
_cell.angle_alpha   90.00
_cell.angle_beta   90.00
_cell.angle_gamma   90.00
#
_symmetry.space_group_name_H-M   'P 1'
#
loop_
_entity.id
_entity.type
_entity.pdbx_description
1 polymer ?
#
loop_
_entity_poly.entity_id
_entity_poly.type
_entity_poly.pdbx_seq_one_letter_code
_entity_poly.pdbx_strand_id
1 'polypeptide(L)'
;MLVHLRQYKHEEVQFDDNRTTGESQTEDTVDKEPEEYFGESIAEFDLETWETIEFEDDPIQQRDVTIEGVTAVSVPKEETDADDPDLPGKTIQLRMGGGIEYMDQAEIVEVQDLNPQDEAEGKVSKEEDPQGKATMDEEP
;
A
#
# COMPACT_ATOMS: atom_id res chain seq x y z
N MET A 1 1.13 -3.84 13.57
CA MET A 1 0.23 -4.13 12.44
C MET A 1 1.06 -4.28 11.17
N LEU A 2 0.64 -5.17 10.28
CA LEU A 2 1.15 -5.33 8.92
C LEU A 2 0.10 -4.79 7.96
N VAL A 3 0.52 -3.99 6.98
CA VAL A 3 -0.35 -3.35 6.00
C VAL A 3 0.13 -3.71 4.61
N HIS A 4 -0.76 -4.28 3.80
CA HIS A 4 -0.54 -4.57 2.40
C HIS A 4 -1.27 -3.51 1.57
N LEU A 5 -0.50 -2.76 0.79
CA LEU A 5 -0.96 -1.69 -0.07
C LEU A 5 -0.68 -2.03 -1.53
N ARG A 6 -1.46 -1.45 -2.42
CA ARG A 6 -1.20 -1.44 -3.85
C ARG A 6 -0.99 -0.02 -4.30
N GLN A 7 0.18 0.29 -4.85
CA GLN A 7 0.50 1.63 -5.32
C GLN A 7 0.39 1.72 -6.84
N TYR A 8 -0.03 2.88 -7.33
CA TYR A 8 -0.22 3.17 -8.75
C TYR A 8 0.66 4.35 -9.18
N LYS A 9 1.06 4.35 -10.45
CA LYS A 9 1.65 5.50 -11.13
C LYS A 9 1.32 5.45 -12.61
N HIS A 10 1.38 6.60 -13.27
CA HIS A 10 1.31 6.68 -14.72
C HIS A 10 2.46 5.90 -15.37
N GLU A 11 2.21 5.28 -16.52
CA GLU A 11 3.29 4.68 -17.30
C GLU A 11 4.30 5.76 -17.68
N GLU A 12 5.51 5.68 -17.13
CA GLU A 12 6.61 6.50 -17.58
C GLU A 12 7.03 5.97 -18.95
N VAL A 13 6.47 6.58 -20.00
CA VAL A 13 6.98 6.41 -21.36
C VAL A 13 8.39 7.00 -21.33
N GLN A 14 9.39 6.15 -21.08
CA GLN A 14 10.77 6.49 -21.33
C GLN A 14 10.89 6.64 -22.85
N PHE A 15 10.60 7.84 -23.34
CA PHE A 15 11.20 8.32 -24.56
C PHE A 15 12.69 8.35 -24.28
N ASP A 16 13.34 7.21 -24.50
CA ASP A 16 14.78 7.11 -24.59
C ASP A 16 15.17 8.03 -25.76
N ASP A 17 15.45 9.29 -25.44
CA ASP A 17 15.97 10.35 -26.33
C ASP A 17 17.40 10.02 -26.80
N ASN A 18 17.71 8.73 -26.89
CA ASN A 18 18.93 8.18 -27.47
C ASN A 18 18.63 7.26 -28.67
N ARG A 19 17.39 7.25 -29.17
CA ARG A 19 17.06 6.66 -30.48
C ARG A 19 17.56 7.58 -31.60
N THR A 20 18.87 7.62 -31.76
CA THR A 20 19.51 8.19 -32.93
C THR A 20 18.98 7.46 -34.15
N THR A 21 18.39 8.23 -35.05
CA THR A 21 17.88 7.87 -36.37
C THR A 21 18.80 6.87 -37.07
N GLY A 22 18.20 5.81 -37.61
CA GLY A 22 18.91 4.59 -37.97
C GLY A 22 19.93 4.69 -39.10
N GLU A 23 20.80 3.68 -39.14
CA GLU A 23 21.47 3.23 -40.34
C GLU A 23 21.55 1.69 -40.35
N SER A 24 20.91 1.13 -41.38
CA SER A 24 21.34 -0.04 -42.16
C SER A 24 21.43 -1.43 -41.51
N GLN A 25 20.52 -2.29 -41.96
CA GLN A 25 20.67 -3.75 -41.93
C GLN A 25 22.01 -4.18 -42.56
N THR A 26 22.75 -5.05 -41.88
CA THR A 26 23.49 -6.12 -42.54
C THR A 26 23.34 -7.41 -41.75
N GLU A 27 22.83 -8.42 -42.45
CA GLU A 27 22.76 -9.84 -42.09
C GLU A 27 24.17 -10.36 -41.76
N ASP A 28 24.41 -10.82 -40.53
CA ASP A 28 25.57 -11.67 -40.20
C ASP A 28 25.26 -12.56 -38.98
N THR A 29 25.05 -13.84 -39.29
CA THR A 29 25.07 -15.04 -38.45
C THR A 29 25.21 -14.88 -36.92
N VAL A 30 24.12 -15.16 -36.18
CA VAL A 30 24.20 -15.45 -34.74
C VAL A 30 24.27 -16.97 -34.55
N ASP A 31 25.49 -17.49 -34.59
CA ASP A 31 25.84 -18.75 -33.95
C ASP A 31 26.33 -18.40 -32.55
N LYS A 32 25.44 -18.45 -31.54
CA LYS A 32 25.81 -18.35 -30.11
C LYS A 32 24.86 -19.18 -29.25
N GLU A 33 25.46 -20.03 -28.43
CA GLU A 33 24.83 -21.01 -27.56
C GLU A 33 23.84 -20.37 -26.57
N PRO A 34 22.72 -21.04 -26.23
CA PRO A 34 21.62 -20.46 -25.45
C PRO A 34 21.96 -20.13 -23.98
N GLU A 35 23.16 -20.48 -23.52
CA GLU A 35 23.59 -20.32 -22.12
C GLU A 35 24.18 -18.92 -21.82
N GLU A 36 24.42 -18.09 -22.84
CA GLU A 36 24.87 -16.69 -22.68
C GLU A 36 23.69 -15.69 -22.60
N TYR A 37 22.45 -16.13 -22.87
CA TYR A 37 21.25 -15.28 -22.82
C TYR A 37 20.67 -15.07 -21.42
N PHE A 38 21.01 -15.95 -20.46
CA PHE A 38 20.65 -15.82 -19.06
C PHE A 38 21.91 -15.70 -18.21
N GLY A 39 22.81 -14.81 -18.66
CA GLY A 39 23.98 -14.41 -17.91
C GLY A 39 23.58 -13.95 -16.52
N GLU A 40 24.13 -14.65 -15.53
CA GLU A 40 24.43 -14.14 -14.18
C GLU A 40 23.26 -13.48 -13.44
N SER A 41 22.58 -14.29 -12.62
CA SER A 41 21.84 -13.83 -11.44
C SER A 41 20.80 -12.73 -11.67
N ILE A 42 19.58 -13.14 -12.07
CA ILE A 42 18.31 -12.39 -11.88
C ILE A 42 18.01 -12.07 -10.39
N ALA A 43 18.97 -12.28 -9.49
CA ALA A 43 18.89 -12.01 -8.06
C ALA A 43 19.39 -10.59 -7.67
N GLU A 44 19.97 -9.81 -8.60
CA GLU A 44 20.48 -8.46 -8.34
C GLU A 44 19.72 -7.34 -9.07
N PHE A 45 18.62 -7.67 -9.74
CA PHE A 45 17.64 -6.67 -10.11
C PHE A 45 16.73 -6.44 -8.90
N ASP A 46 17.01 -5.40 -8.14
CA ASP A 46 16.12 -4.75 -7.17
C ASP A 46 14.93 -4.14 -7.96
N LEU A 47 14.17 -5.01 -8.64
CA LEU A 47 12.97 -4.65 -9.40
C LEU A 47 11.90 -4.37 -8.37
N GLU A 48 11.75 -3.11 -7.96
CA GLU A 48 10.44 -2.57 -7.65
C GLU A 48 9.52 -2.97 -8.83
N THR A 49 8.83 -4.10 -8.70
CA THR A 49 8.21 -4.80 -9.82
C THR A 49 6.88 -4.12 -10.07
N TRP A 50 6.94 -3.06 -10.86
CA TRP A 50 5.79 -2.38 -11.41
C TRP A 50 5.21 -3.24 -12.54
N GLU A 51 3.93 -3.59 -12.42
CA GLU A 51 3.15 -4.30 -13.43
C GLU A 51 2.29 -3.29 -14.20
N THR A 52 2.37 -3.30 -15.53
CA THR A 52 1.48 -2.49 -16.36
C THR A 52 0.11 -3.14 -16.47
N ILE A 53 -0.95 -2.39 -16.16
CA ILE A 53 -2.35 -2.78 -16.29
C ILE A 53 -3.11 -1.75 -17.14
N GLU A 54 -4.13 -2.20 -17.85
CA GLU A 54 -5.04 -1.30 -18.58
C GLU A 54 -6.10 -0.76 -17.62
N PHE A 55 -6.19 0.56 -17.47
CA PHE A 55 -7.16 1.26 -16.62
C PHE A 55 -7.79 2.42 -17.39
N GLU A 56 -9.12 2.42 -17.55
CA GLU A 56 -9.85 3.49 -18.28
C GLU A 56 -9.29 3.83 -19.67
N ASP A 57 -8.90 2.81 -20.43
CA ASP A 57 -8.26 2.93 -21.76
C ASP A 57 -6.85 3.56 -21.75
N ASP A 58 -6.24 3.73 -20.56
CA ASP A 58 -4.87 4.21 -20.36
C ASP A 58 -4.00 3.14 -19.63
N PRO A 59 -2.77 2.88 -20.09
CA PRO A 59 -1.88 1.95 -19.40
C PRO A 59 -1.27 2.62 -18.16
N ILE A 60 -1.54 2.05 -16.99
CA ILE A 60 -0.97 2.48 -15.71
C ILE A 60 -0.07 1.40 -15.12
N GLN A 61 0.83 1.78 -14.22
CA GLN A 61 1.70 0.85 -13.51
C GLN A 61 1.23 0.65 -12.08
N GLN A 62 1.18 -0.59 -11.61
CA GLN A 62 0.85 -0.94 -10.23
C GLN A 62 1.97 -1.74 -9.55
N ARG A 63 2.11 -1.63 -8.23
CA ARG A 63 2.98 -2.51 -7.44
C ARG A 63 2.37 -2.84 -6.09
N ASP A 64 2.72 -3.98 -5.53
CA ASP A 64 2.36 -4.36 -4.17
C ASP A 64 3.44 -3.91 -3.17
N VAL A 65 3.02 -3.31 -2.06
CA VAL A 65 3.89 -2.76 -1.01
C VAL A 65 3.43 -3.29 0.34
N THR A 66 4.32 -3.99 1.05
CA THR A 66 4.05 -4.47 2.42
C THR A 66 4.81 -3.64 3.43
N ILE A 67 4.11 -3.09 4.42
CA ILE A 67 4.69 -2.24 5.47
C ILE A 67 4.40 -2.85 6.83
N GLU A 68 5.46 -3.06 7.60
CA GLU A 68 5.41 -3.55 8.98
C GLU A 68 5.56 -2.40 9.98
N GLY A 69 5.18 -2.64 11.24
CA GLY A 69 5.35 -1.64 12.30
C GLY A 69 4.34 -0.49 12.25
N VAL A 70 3.27 -0.63 11.46
CA VAL A 70 2.18 0.33 11.44
C VAL A 70 1.39 0.24 12.74
N THR A 71 1.02 1.40 13.26
CA THR A 71 0.23 1.61 14.47
C THR A 71 -1.19 2.11 14.15
N ALA A 72 -1.35 2.86 13.06
CA ALA A 72 -2.64 3.28 12.55
C ALA A 72 -2.58 3.53 11.03
N VAL A 73 -3.68 3.26 10.35
CA VAL A 73 -3.90 3.57 8.94
C VAL A 73 -5.06 4.54 8.83
N SER A 74 -4.92 5.56 8.00
CA SER A 74 -5.96 6.57 7.78
C SER A 74 -5.96 7.04 6.34
N VAL A 75 -7.14 7.26 5.78
CA VAL A 75 -7.32 7.89 4.46
C VAL A 75 -7.82 9.32 4.71
N PRO A 76 -7.09 10.36 4.28
CA PRO A 76 -7.55 11.73 4.34
C PRO A 76 -8.90 11.89 3.64
N LYS A 77 -9.79 12.68 4.24
CA LYS A 77 -11.12 12.93 3.66
C LYS A 77 -11.05 13.88 2.45
N GLU A 78 -10.14 14.84 2.52
CA GLU A 78 -9.87 15.77 1.44
C GLU A 78 -8.80 15.17 0.54
N GLU A 79 -9.02 15.28 -0.76
CA GLU A 79 -8.02 14.96 -1.77
C GLU A 79 -6.80 15.86 -1.55
N THR A 80 -5.63 15.26 -1.62
CA THR A 80 -4.36 15.93 -1.55
C THR A 80 -3.91 16.34 -2.95
N ASP A 81 -2.95 17.24 -3.06
CA ASP A 81 -2.34 17.64 -4.34
C ASP A 81 -1.65 16.45 -5.05
N ALA A 82 -1.35 15.39 -4.30
CA ALA A 82 -0.76 14.15 -4.79
C ALA A 82 -1.80 13.12 -5.25
N ASP A 83 -3.09 13.31 -4.95
CA ASP A 83 -4.18 12.49 -5.48
C ASP A 83 -4.45 12.90 -6.93
N ASP A 84 -4.56 11.89 -7.79
CA ASP A 84 -4.62 12.02 -9.24
C ASP A 84 -5.88 11.29 -9.66
N PRO A 85 -6.88 11.99 -10.22
CA PRO A 85 -8.16 11.39 -10.56
C PRO A 85 -8.04 10.35 -11.67
N ASP A 86 -6.95 10.35 -12.44
CA ASP A 86 -6.68 9.40 -13.52
C ASP A 86 -6.01 8.11 -13.01
N LEU A 87 -5.70 8.03 -11.71
CA LEU A 87 -5.20 6.82 -11.05
C LEU A 87 -6.21 6.31 -10.02
N PRO A 88 -6.32 4.98 -9.84
CA PRO A 88 -7.25 4.39 -8.87
C PRO A 88 -6.81 4.57 -7.40
N GLY A 89 -5.58 5.02 -7.17
CA GLY A 89 -4.98 5.16 -5.84
C GLY A 89 -5.45 6.42 -5.11
N LYS A 90 -5.25 6.43 -3.78
CA LYS A 90 -5.41 7.63 -2.95
C LYS A 90 -4.23 7.82 -2.03
N THR A 91 -4.05 9.03 -1.51
CA THR A 91 -3.05 9.25 -0.47
C THR A 91 -3.46 8.55 0.82
N ILE A 92 -2.64 7.62 1.31
CA ILE A 92 -2.84 6.90 2.57
C ILE A 92 -1.85 7.43 3.60
N GLN A 93 -2.35 7.78 4.77
CA GLN A 93 -1.51 8.18 5.90
C GLN A 93 -1.30 6.99 6.84
N LEU A 94 -0.04 6.60 6.99
CA LEU A 94 0.42 5.54 7.87
C LEU A 94 1.10 6.15 9.09
N ARG A 95 0.66 5.76 10.28
CA ARG A 95 1.34 6.12 11.53
C ARG A 95 2.21 4.96 11.98
N MET A 96 3.50 5.23 12.17
CA MET A 96 4.47 4.27 12.68
C MET A 96 5.01 4.74 14.04
N GLY A 97 5.74 3.86 14.74
CA GLY A 97 6.38 4.21 16.02
C GLY A 97 7.39 5.37 15.93
N GLY A 98 7.84 5.74 14.72
CA GLY A 98 8.78 6.83 14.47
C GLY A 98 8.17 8.09 13.83
N GLY A 99 6.87 8.11 13.50
CA GLY A 99 6.28 9.27 12.84
C GLY A 99 5.06 8.94 11.97
N ILE A 100 4.75 9.87 11.06
CA ILE A 100 3.68 9.75 10.08
C ILE A 100 4.33 9.71 8.70
N GLU A 101 3.90 8.75 7.89
CA GLU A 101 4.31 8.59 6.49
C GLU A 101 3.07 8.68 5.60
N TYR A 102 3.26 9.26 4.42
CA TYR A 102 2.21 9.42 3.42
C TYR A 102 2.59 8.57 2.21
N MET A 103 1.65 7.76 1.77
CA MET A 103 1.76 6.90 0.59
C MET A 103 0.81 7.43 -0.46
N ASP A 104 1.37 8.12 -1.45
CA ASP A 104 0.59 8.67 -2.55
C ASP A 104 0.13 7.55 -3.49
N GLN A 105 -1.04 7.74 -4.10
CA GLN A 105 -1.58 6.83 -5.12
C GLN A 105 -1.65 5.37 -4.67
N ALA A 106 -2.11 5.12 -3.45
CA ALA A 106 -2.17 3.78 -2.88
C ALA A 106 -3.60 3.35 -2.54
N GLU A 107 -3.87 2.05 -2.68
CA GLU A 107 -5.08 1.36 -2.24
C GLU A 107 -4.72 0.42 -1.08
N ILE A 108 -5.58 0.36 -0.06
CA ILE A 108 -5.45 -0.60 1.04
C ILE A 108 -5.98 -1.95 0.55
N VAL A 109 -5.09 -2.92 0.35
CA VAL A 109 -5.47 -4.29 -0.02
C VAL A 109 -5.81 -5.10 1.23
N GLU A 110 -4.95 -5.05 2.25
CA GLU A 110 -5.14 -5.82 3.48
C GLU A 110 -4.48 -5.14 4.69
N VAL A 111 -5.10 -5.29 5.86
CA VAL A 111 -4.53 -4.86 7.14
C VAL A 111 -4.63 -6.00 8.14
N GLN A 112 -3.49 -6.44 8.66
CA GLN A 112 -3.41 -7.52 9.64
C GLN A 112 -2.81 -7.00 10.95
N ASP A 113 -3.52 -7.21 12.06
CA ASP A 113 -2.91 -7.07 13.39
C ASP A 113 -2.27 -8.39 13.80
N LEU A 114 -0.95 -8.38 14.00
CA LEU A 114 -0.19 -9.55 14.42
C LEU A 114 -0.37 -9.86 15.91
N ASN A 115 -0.82 -8.89 16.71
CA ASN A 115 -1.05 -9.04 18.15
C ASN A 115 -2.41 -8.46 18.56
N PRO A 116 -3.53 -9.06 18.11
CA PRO A 116 -4.87 -8.57 18.42
C PRO A 116 -5.28 -8.71 19.90
N GLN A 117 -4.40 -9.28 20.74
CA GLN A 117 -4.68 -9.67 22.13
C GLN A 117 -3.96 -8.81 23.18
N ASP A 118 -3.27 -7.72 22.82
CA ASP A 118 -2.87 -6.73 23.83
C ASP A 118 -4.14 -6.02 24.30
N GLU A 119 -4.59 -6.46 25.47
CA GLU A 119 -5.97 -6.46 25.90
C GLU A 119 -6.53 -5.05 26.00
N ALA A 120 -7.73 -4.87 25.46
CA ALA A 120 -8.64 -3.86 25.98
C ALA A 120 -9.00 -4.25 27.43
N GLU A 121 -8.08 -4.06 28.38
CA GLU A 121 -8.37 -3.96 29.82
C GLU A 121 -9.11 -2.65 30.10
N GLY A 122 -10.23 -2.45 29.40
CA GLY A 122 -11.28 -1.55 29.80
C GLY A 122 -11.93 -2.14 31.03
N LYS A 123 -11.36 -1.80 32.19
CA LYS A 123 -11.93 -2.04 33.52
C LYS A 123 -13.42 -1.62 33.53
N VAL A 124 -14.32 -2.59 33.37
CA VAL A 124 -15.65 -2.47 33.99
C VAL A 124 -15.44 -2.80 35.47
N SER A 125 -14.87 -1.83 36.19
CA SER A 125 -14.84 -1.86 37.64
C SER A 125 -16.27 -1.76 38.15
N LYS A 126 -16.74 -2.89 38.63
CA LYS A 126 -17.89 -3.11 39.51
C LYS A 126 -17.91 -2.11 40.67
N GLU A 127 -18.88 -1.20 40.67
CA GLU A 127 -19.48 -0.49 41.81
C GLU A 127 -20.67 0.28 41.18
N GLU A 128 -21.94 0.09 41.55
CA GLU A 128 -22.50 0.38 42.86
C GLU A 128 -23.86 -0.34 42.99
N ASP A 129 -24.00 -1.14 44.04
CA ASP A 129 -25.28 -1.69 44.50
C ASP A 129 -25.78 -0.74 45.61
N PRO A 130 -26.85 0.05 45.42
CA PRO A 130 -27.45 0.71 46.55
C PRO A 130 -28.53 -0.22 47.13
N GLN A 131 -28.11 -1.03 48.11
CA GLN A 131 -28.98 -1.42 49.21
C GLN A 131 -29.48 -0.14 49.91
N GLY A 132 -30.58 0.42 49.41
CA GLY A 132 -31.30 1.53 50.03
C GLY A 132 -32.66 1.08 50.52
N LYS A 133 -32.73 0.62 51.77
CA LYS A 133 -34.00 0.56 52.50
C LYS A 133 -34.58 1.98 52.58
N ALA A 134 -35.76 2.20 52.02
CA ALA A 134 -36.63 3.32 52.38
C ALA A 134 -38.03 2.78 52.65
N THR A 135 -38.33 2.67 53.95
CA THR A 135 -39.67 2.54 54.54
C THR A 135 -40.49 3.81 54.30
N MET A 136 -41.76 3.68 53.93
CA MET A 136 -42.90 4.61 54.15
C MET A 136 -44.06 4.07 53.29
N ASP A 137 -45.03 3.31 53.82
CA ASP A 137 -46.15 3.75 54.68
C ASP A 137 -46.80 5.04 54.17
N GLU A 138 -47.92 4.93 53.43
CA GLU A 138 -49.22 5.50 53.84
C GLU A 138 -50.32 5.06 52.84
N GLU A 139 -51.41 4.52 53.41
CA GLU A 139 -52.74 4.23 52.84
C GLU A 139 -53.44 5.54 52.37
N PRO A 140 -54.59 5.53 51.65
CA PRO A 140 -55.82 4.77 51.95
C PRO A 140 -56.52 4.06 50.77
#